data_AF-R2V7C9-F1
#
_entry.id   AF-R2V7C9-F1
#
_cell.length_a   1.000
_cell.length_b   1.000
_cell.length_c   1.000
_cell.angle_alpha   90.00
_cell.angle_beta   90.00
_cell.angle_gamma   90.00
#
_symmetry.space_group_name_H-M   'P 1'
#
loop_
_entity.id
_entity.type
_entity.pdbx_description
1 polymer ?
#
loop_
_entity_poly.entity_id
_entity_poly.type
_entity_poly.pdbx_seq_one_letter_code
_entity_poly.pdbx_strand_id
1 'polypeptide(L)'
;MDAFKELFTPAQQFLMLQAYVDSKLTEEELMNFSLLESTKDVPVVFYSAGVMVIQPALDLGDFTHAFFSKEQLEIRRQDRELILELPGQAVRFGFEDRKEAQQVEKDFAYLYTNPE
;
A
#
# COMPACT_ATOMS: atom_id res chain seq x y z
N MET A 1 -14.26 -11.61 6.98
CA MET A 1 -14.18 -12.08 5.59
C MET A 1 -14.56 -10.91 4.73
N ASP A 2 -13.66 -10.51 3.85
CA ASP A 2 -13.82 -9.32 3.02
C ASP A 2 -14.63 -9.71 1.77
N ALA A 3 -15.89 -9.29 1.70
CA ALA A 3 -16.80 -9.68 0.62
C ALA A 3 -16.27 -9.27 -0.77
N PHE A 4 -15.42 -8.24 -0.82
CA PHE A 4 -14.70 -7.84 -2.02
C PHE A 4 -13.79 -8.96 -2.54
N LYS A 5 -13.06 -9.64 -1.66
CA LYS A 5 -12.14 -10.71 -2.06
C LYS A 5 -12.83 -12.00 -2.47
N GLU A 6 -14.03 -12.24 -1.97
CA GLU A 6 -14.83 -13.43 -2.31
C GLU A 6 -15.55 -13.29 -3.66
N LEU A 7 -15.96 -12.07 -4.02
CA LEU A 7 -16.76 -11.81 -5.21
C LEU A 7 -15.93 -11.45 -6.44
N PHE A 8 -14.72 -10.89 -6.25
CA PHE A 8 -13.86 -10.47 -7.33
C PHE A 8 -12.62 -11.36 -7.46
N THR A 9 -12.24 -11.69 -8.69
CA THR A 9 -10.95 -12.34 -8.98
C THR A 9 -9.77 -11.41 -8.67
N PRO A 10 -8.55 -11.93 -8.42
CA PRO A 10 -7.38 -11.09 -8.15
C PRO A 10 -7.13 -10.01 -9.22
N ALA A 11 -7.36 -10.35 -10.50
CA ALA A 11 -7.24 -9.37 -11.59
C ALA A 11 -8.30 -8.26 -11.49
N GLN A 12 -9.55 -8.59 -11.14
CA GLN A 12 -10.60 -7.60 -10.94
C GLN A 12 -10.34 -6.74 -9.70
N GLN A 13 -9.88 -7.34 -8.61
CA GLN A 13 -9.49 -6.61 -7.41
C GLN A 13 -8.39 -5.59 -7.72
N PHE A 14 -7.36 -6.03 -8.45
CA PHE A 14 -6.28 -5.15 -8.90
C PHE A 14 -6.79 -4.00 -9.77
N LEU A 15 -7.64 -4.28 -10.77
CA LEU A 15 -8.22 -3.24 -11.62
C LEU A 15 -9.06 -2.22 -10.85
N MET A 16 -9.86 -2.68 -9.88
CA MET A 16 -10.67 -1.79 -9.03
C MET A 16 -9.79 -0.94 -8.12
N LEU A 17 -8.74 -1.52 -7.54
CA LEU A 17 -7.77 -0.78 -6.74
C LEU A 17 -7.03 0.26 -7.58
N GLN A 18 -6.58 -0.09 -8.79
CA GLN A 18 -5.95 0.87 -9.71
C GLN A 18 -6.90 2.01 -10.08
N ALA A 19 -8.14 1.70 -10.48
CA ALA A 19 -9.13 2.73 -10.81
C ALA A 19 -9.41 3.66 -9.62
N TYR A 20 -9.41 3.13 -8.39
CA TYR A 20 -9.54 3.96 -7.20
C TYR A 20 -8.33 4.87 -7.00
N VAL A 21 -7.12 4.32 -7.10
CA VAL A 21 -5.84 5.03 -6.98
C VAL A 21 -5.75 6.16 -8.01
N ASP A 22 -6.06 5.88 -9.28
CA ASP A 22 -6.11 6.88 -10.36
C ASP A 22 -7.09 8.02 -10.08
N SER A 23 -8.15 7.76 -9.32
CA SER A 23 -9.14 8.79 -8.94
C SER A 23 -8.68 9.68 -7.77
N LYS A 24 -7.64 9.28 -7.02
CA LYS A 24 -7.18 9.96 -5.80
C LYS A 24 -5.83 10.63 -5.96
N LEU A 25 -4.94 10.02 -6.72
CA LEU A 25 -3.57 10.51 -6.92
C LEU A 25 -3.48 11.43 -8.13
N THR A 26 -2.58 12.38 -8.05
CA THR A 26 -2.21 13.24 -9.18
C THR A 26 -1.35 12.50 -10.20
N GLU A 27 -1.21 13.03 -11.42
CA GLU A 27 -0.36 12.43 -12.45
C GLU A 27 1.09 12.21 -11.97
N GLU A 28 1.64 13.17 -11.22
CA GLU A 28 3.01 13.08 -10.67
C GLU A 28 3.14 11.96 -9.63
N GLU A 29 2.11 11.78 -8.78
CA GLU A 29 2.11 10.71 -7.78
C GLU A 29 1.84 9.33 -8.41
N LEU A 30 1.07 9.28 -9.50
CA LEU A 30 0.84 8.07 -10.28
C LEU A 30 2.10 7.56 -10.99
N MET A 31 3.08 8.42 -11.24
CA MET A 31 4.36 7.99 -11.82
C MET A 31 5.26 7.26 -10.81
N ASN A 32 5.06 7.50 -9.51
CA ASN A 32 5.97 7.07 -8.45
C ASN A 32 5.27 6.32 -7.31
N PHE A 33 4.10 5.71 -7.58
CA PHE A 33 3.43 4.91 -6.57
C PHE A 33 3.83 3.42 -6.62
N SER A 34 3.69 2.76 -5.48
CA SER A 34 3.79 1.31 -5.35
C SER A 34 2.57 0.79 -4.58
N LEU A 35 1.92 -0.24 -5.11
CA LEU A 35 0.79 -0.91 -4.46
C LEU A 35 1.26 -2.24 -3.89
N LEU A 36 1.08 -2.45 -2.59
CA LEU A 36 1.35 -3.72 -1.92
C LEU A 36 0.14 -4.18 -1.11
N GLU A 37 -0.09 -5.48 -1.10
CA GLU A 37 -1.06 -6.11 -0.20
C GLU A 37 -0.36 -6.63 1.06
N SER A 38 -0.92 -6.29 2.21
CA SER A 38 -0.43 -6.82 3.48
C SER A 38 -0.79 -8.29 3.68
N THR A 39 -0.14 -8.94 4.65
CA THR A 39 -0.47 -10.30 5.14
C THR A 39 -1.91 -10.46 5.63
N LYS A 40 -2.61 -9.36 5.89
CA LYS A 40 -4.03 -9.32 6.25
C LYS A 40 -4.90 -8.89 5.10
N ASP A 41 -4.41 -9.01 3.86
CA ASP A 41 -5.17 -8.71 2.66
C ASP A 41 -5.59 -7.24 2.54
N VAL A 42 -4.97 -6.35 3.31
CA VAL A 42 -5.23 -4.90 3.26
C VAL A 42 -4.34 -4.28 2.17
N PRO A 43 -4.92 -3.65 1.14
CA PRO A 43 -4.18 -2.95 0.09
C PRO A 43 -3.64 -1.61 0.60
N VAL A 44 -2.36 -1.38 0.37
CA VAL A 44 -1.64 -0.16 0.77
C VAL A 44 -0.89 0.40 -0.42
N VAL A 45 -1.06 1.70 -0.63
CA VAL A 45 -0.41 2.46 -1.70
C VAL A 45 0.63 3.37 -1.09
N PHE A 46 1.87 3.25 -1.56
CA PHE A 46 3.02 4.05 -1.18
C PHE A 46 3.30 5.05 -2.29
N TYR A 47 3.48 6.32 -1.97
CA TYR A 47 3.80 7.38 -2.93
C TYR A 47 4.55 8.51 -2.24
N SER A 48 5.05 9.49 -2.99
CA SER A 48 5.98 10.53 -2.50
C SER A 48 5.49 11.31 -1.27
N ALA A 49 4.18 11.51 -1.11
CA ALA A 49 3.60 12.21 0.03
C ALA A 49 3.44 11.34 1.29
N GLY A 50 3.37 10.01 1.15
CA GLY A 50 3.12 9.10 2.26
C GLY A 50 2.54 7.75 1.85
N VAL A 51 1.54 7.29 2.60
CA VAL A 51 0.84 6.04 2.32
C VAL A 51 -0.66 6.20 2.45
N MET A 52 -1.38 5.49 1.57
CA MET A 52 -2.82 5.38 1.57
C MET A 52 -3.21 3.92 1.83
N VAL A 53 -3.85 3.68 2.97
CA VAL A 53 -4.42 2.37 3.32
C VAL A 53 -5.85 2.33 2.81
N ILE A 54 -6.10 1.52 1.79
CA ILE A 54 -7.41 1.42 1.14
C ILE A 54 -8.26 0.37 1.88
N GLN A 55 -9.52 0.72 2.12
CA GLN A 55 -10.55 -0.19 2.58
C GLN A 55 -11.49 -0.45 1.39
N PRO A 56 -11.29 -1.58 0.67
CA PRO A 56 -12.11 -1.89 -0.48
C PRO A 56 -13.55 -2.21 -0.05
N ALA A 57 -14.47 -1.95 -0.97
CA ALA A 57 -15.90 -2.25 -0.83
C ALA A 57 -16.38 -3.02 -2.08
N LEU A 58 -17.67 -3.36 -2.13
CA LEU A 58 -18.22 -4.01 -3.33
C LEU A 58 -18.39 -3.06 -4.51
N ASP A 59 -18.70 -1.80 -4.21
CA ASP A 59 -18.79 -0.72 -5.18
C ASP A 59 -17.58 0.20 -5.03
N LEU A 60 -16.99 0.61 -6.16
CA LEU A 60 -15.87 1.56 -6.19
C LEU A 60 -16.23 2.90 -5.53
N GLY A 61 -17.49 3.32 -5.61
CA GLY A 61 -17.98 4.54 -4.98
C GLY A 61 -17.92 4.52 -3.45
N ASP A 62 -17.94 3.33 -2.85
CA ASP A 62 -17.92 3.11 -1.40
C ASP A 62 -16.51 2.84 -0.86
N PHE A 63 -15.48 2.85 -1.72
CA PHE A 63 -14.11 2.68 -1.28
C PHE A 63 -13.70 3.85 -0.38
N THR A 64 -13.16 3.52 0.79
CA THR A 64 -12.59 4.50 1.70
C THR A 64 -11.09 4.30 1.82
N HIS A 65 -10.39 5.33 2.27
CA HIS A 65 -8.97 5.21 2.57
C HIS A 65 -8.60 6.06 3.77
N ALA A 66 -7.52 5.67 4.43
CA ALA A 66 -6.82 6.48 5.40
C ALA A 66 -5.47 6.91 4.82
N PHE A 67 -5.21 8.21 4.80
CA PHE A 67 -3.93 8.77 4.40
C PHE A 67 -3.05 9.03 5.63
N PHE A 68 -1.78 8.65 5.53
CA PHE A 68 -0.76 8.92 6.53
C PHE A 68 0.44 9.58 5.84
N SER A 69 0.84 10.77 6.30
CA SER A 69 1.99 11.47 5.71
C SER A 69 3.28 10.73 6.00
N LYS A 70 4.27 10.86 5.11
CA LYS A 70 5.59 10.21 5.27
C LYS A 70 6.29 10.47 6.60
N GLU A 71 6.00 11.61 7.22
CA GLU A 71 6.54 12.03 8.52
C GLU A 71 6.00 11.20 9.70
N GLN A 72 4.86 10.55 9.50
CA GLN A 72 4.16 9.74 10.51
C GLN A 72 4.44 8.24 10.35
N LEU A 73 5.24 7.85 9.36
CA LEU A 73 5.49 6.46 9.01
C LEU A 73 6.81 6.00 9.61
N GLU A 74 6.80 4.78 10.15
CA GLU A 74 8.04 4.08 10.44
C GLU A 74 8.03 2.72 9.75
N ILE A 75 9.06 2.45 8.96
CA ILE A 75 9.22 1.18 8.24
C ILE A 75 10.32 0.38 8.93
N ARG A 76 9.98 -0.83 9.37
CA ARG A 76 10.91 -1.76 10.01
C ARG A 76 10.89 -3.10 9.29
N ARG A 77 12.06 -3.59 8.87
CA ARG A 77 12.18 -4.96 8.36
C ARG A 77 12.45 -5.95 9.50
N GLN A 78 11.68 -7.03 9.54
CA GLN A 78 11.88 -8.17 10.43
C GLN A 78 12.01 -9.45 9.62
N ASP A 79 13.26 -9.87 9.37
CA ASP A 79 13.59 -11.02 8.52
C ASP A 79 12.97 -10.96 7.11
N ARG A 80 11.90 -11.73 6.85
CA ARG A 80 11.12 -11.77 5.60
C ARG A 80 9.84 -10.94 5.64
N GLU A 81 9.67 -10.14 6.68
CA GLU A 81 8.52 -9.25 6.83
C GLU A 81 8.97 -7.80 6.81
N LEU A 82 8.11 -6.94 6.30
CA LEU A 82 8.19 -5.49 6.43
C LEU A 82 7.00 -5.01 7.25
N ILE A 83 7.29 -4.26 8.30
CA ILE A 83 6.32 -3.71 9.24
C ILE A 83 6.25 -2.22 9.00
N LEU A 84 5.10 -1.75 8.57
CA LEU A 84 4.75 -0.34 8.46
C LEU A 84 3.98 0.05 9.72
N GLU A 85 4.61 0.81 10.60
CA GLU A 85 3.96 1.40 11.76
C GLU A 85 3.29 2.71 11.36
N LEU A 86 1.98 2.77 11.61
CA LEU A 86 1.12 3.91 11.34
C LEU A 86 0.48 4.36 12.67
N PRO A 87 0.04 5.62 12.78
CA PRO A 87 -0.78 6.07 13.91
C PRO A 87 -1.97 5.13 14.16
N GLY A 88 -1.93 4.40 15.27
CA GLY A 88 -3.01 3.52 15.72
C GLY A 88 -3.07 2.13 15.07
N GLN A 89 -2.17 1.80 14.13
CA GLN A 89 -2.14 0.46 13.51
C GLN A 89 -0.75 0.08 12.99
N ALA A 90 -0.50 -1.23 12.88
CA ALA A 90 0.70 -1.76 12.24
C ALA A 90 0.29 -2.68 11.08
N VAL A 91 0.82 -2.41 9.89
CA VAL A 91 0.58 -3.21 8.69
C VAL A 91 1.82 -4.05 8.42
N ARG A 92 1.63 -5.35 8.18
CA ARG A 92 2.73 -6.29 7.93
C ARG A 92 2.65 -6.84 6.51
N PHE A 93 3.75 -6.78 5.79
CA PHE A 93 3.92 -7.34 4.45
C PHE A 93 4.86 -8.54 4.55
N GLY A 94 4.44 -9.68 4.02
CA GLY A 94 5.22 -10.91 4.01
C GLY A 94 5.80 -11.14 2.62
N PHE A 95 7.07 -11.51 2.56
CA PHE A 95 7.79 -11.75 1.32
C PHE A 95 8.30 -13.19 1.26
N GLU A 96 8.52 -13.70 0.04
CA GLU A 96 8.97 -15.09 -0.14
C GLU A 96 10.38 -15.28 0.44
N ASP A 97 11.23 -14.28 0.26
CA ASP A 97 12.59 -14.27 0.78
C ASP A 97 13.01 -12.94 1.44
N ARG A 98 14.13 -13.00 2.16
CA ARG A 98 14.69 -11.84 2.88
C ARG A 98 15.25 -10.77 1.94
N LYS A 99 15.72 -11.13 0.74
CA LYS A 99 16.27 -10.18 -0.22
C LYS A 99 15.17 -9.31 -0.80
N GLU A 100 14.01 -9.89 -1.07
CA GLU A 100 12.82 -9.18 -1.52
C GLU A 100 12.37 -8.16 -0.46
N ALA A 101 12.22 -8.58 0.80
CA ALA A 101 11.92 -7.67 1.90
C ALA A 101 12.95 -6.53 2.04
N GLN A 102 14.24 -6.84 1.82
CA GLN A 102 15.32 -5.85 1.85
C GLN A 102 15.30 -4.90 0.65
N GLN A 103 14.91 -5.38 -0.53
CA GLN A 103 14.78 -4.56 -1.73
C GLN A 103 13.64 -3.55 -1.55
N VAL A 104 12.47 -4.02 -1.11
CA VAL A 104 11.31 -3.16 -0.87
C VAL A 104 11.59 -2.11 0.22
N GLU A 105 12.28 -2.48 1.30
CA GLU A 105 12.74 -1.51 2.31
C GLU A 105 13.61 -0.38 1.71
N LYS A 106 14.51 -0.73 0.78
CA LYS A 106 15.35 0.26 0.08
C LYS A 106 14.56 1.11 -0.90
N ASP A 107 13.62 0.53 -1.63
CA ASP A 107 12.78 1.25 -2.58
C ASP A 107 11.93 2.29 -1.85
N PHE A 108 11.39 1.94 -0.68
CA PHE A 108 10.68 2.89 0.18
C PHE A 108 11.57 3.96 0.77
N ALA A 109 12.76 3.59 1.26
CA ALA A 109 13.73 4.59 1.72
C ALA A 109 14.08 5.57 0.60
N TYR A 110 14.25 5.10 -0.64
CA TYR A 110 14.51 5.94 -1.80
C TYR A 110 13.32 6.89 -2.09
N LEU A 111 12.11 6.34 -2.14
CA LEU A 111 10.85 7.08 -2.39
C LEU A 111 10.67 8.27 -1.42
N TYR A 112 11.04 8.10 -0.15
CA TYR A 112 10.84 9.15 0.86
C TYR A 112 12.05 10.08 1.04
N THR A 113 13.24 9.68 0.59
CA THR A 113 14.48 10.48 0.72
C THR A 113 14.75 11.37 -0.49
N ASN A 114 14.30 10.97 -1.68
CA ASN A 114 14.34 11.79 -2.89
C ASN A 114 12.92 12.17 -3.34
N PRO A 115 12.28 13.17 -2.71
CA PRO A 115 11.19 13.87 -3.34
C PRO A 115 11.79 14.69 -4.49
N GLU A 116 11.58 14.28 -5.74
CA GLU A 116 11.71 15.23 -6.86
C GLU A 116 10.71 16.39 -6.67
#